data_AF-A0A2I2A2T2-F1
#
_entry.id   AF-A0A2I2A2T2-F1
#
_cell.length_a   1.000
_cell.length_b   1.000
_cell.length_c   1.000
_cell.angle_alpha   90.00
_cell.angle_beta   90.00
_cell.angle_gamma   90.00
#
_symmetry.space_group_name_H-M   'P 1'
#
loop_
_entity.id
_entity.type
_entity.pdbx_description
1 polymer ?
#
loop_
_entity_poly.entity_id
_entity_poly.type
_entity_poly.pdbx_seq_one_letter_code
_entity_poly.pdbx_strand_id
1 'polypeptide(L)'
;MKFEDFGVKMKEMGIARQQNEFFFHGIPLLDFFKINPNKFTFMVAQKINDEKFALSFDFSEKILKQIFVKMASEKKVPTKKVPFFSNRFILNQAIYINIKATMGKEERDSCGDVFIPFIIEEVL
;
A
#
# COMPACT_ATOMS: atom_id res chain seq x y z
N MET A 1 5.25 17.40 8.71
CA MET A 1 6.51 16.86 8.18
C MET A 1 6.15 16.07 6.93
N LYS A 2 6.58 16.52 5.75
CA LYS A 2 6.30 15.84 4.48
C LYS A 2 7.34 14.74 4.30
N PHE A 3 6.92 13.48 4.22
CA PHE A 3 7.82 12.38 3.90
C PHE A 3 8.10 12.40 2.40
N GLU A 4 9.32 12.07 2.00
CA GLU A 4 9.66 11.81 0.60
C GLU A 4 8.95 10.52 0.15
N ASP A 5 8.37 10.51 -1.05
CA ASP A 5 7.75 9.32 -1.63
C ASP A 5 8.83 8.34 -2.10
N PHE A 6 8.77 7.10 -1.60
CA PHE A 6 9.80 6.12 -1.91
C PHE A 6 9.85 5.77 -3.39
N GLY A 7 8.70 5.69 -4.07
CA GLY A 7 8.67 5.38 -5.50
C GLY A 7 9.31 6.48 -6.35
N VAL A 8 9.10 7.74 -5.99
CA VAL A 8 9.82 8.88 -6.60
C VAL A 8 11.32 8.74 -6.41
N LYS A 9 11.78 8.46 -5.18
CA LYS A 9 13.20 8.26 -4.89
C LYS A 9 13.83 7.16 -5.73
N MET A 10 13.14 6.03 -5.87
CA MET A 10 13.61 4.89 -6.67
C MET A 10 13.72 5.27 -8.16
N LYS A 11 12.77 6.04 -8.69
CA LYS A 11 12.84 6.57 -10.06
C LYS A 11 14.04 7.50 -10.24
N GLU A 12 14.32 8.39 -9.29
CA GLU A 12 15.48 9.29 -9.32
C GLU A 12 16.81 8.54 -9.30
N MET A 13 16.85 7.38 -8.62
CA MET A 13 18.00 6.47 -8.63
C MET A 13 18.12 5.65 -9.92
N GLY A 14 17.25 5.85 -10.90
CA GLY A 14 17.28 5.16 -12.20
C GLY A 14 16.70 3.74 -12.17
N ILE A 15 15.96 3.37 -11.11
CA ILE A 15 15.38 2.02 -10.98
C ILE A 15 14.15 1.93 -11.89
N ALA A 16 14.26 1.16 -12.97
CA ALA A 16 13.24 1.07 -14.02
C ALA A 16 11.94 0.38 -13.55
N ARG A 17 10.79 0.92 -13.98
CA ARG A 17 9.43 0.46 -13.59
C ARG A 17 9.14 -1.01 -13.93
N GLN A 18 9.60 -1.49 -15.08
CA GLN A 18 9.12 -2.74 -15.69
C GLN A 18 9.98 -3.97 -15.37
N GLN A 19 11.09 -3.81 -14.65
CA GLN A 19 12.06 -4.90 -14.43
C GLN A 19 12.31 -5.22 -12.96
N ASN A 20 11.75 -4.45 -12.03
CA ASN A 20 12.07 -4.59 -10.62
C ASN A 20 10.85 -5.05 -9.84
N GLU A 21 10.97 -6.26 -9.30
CA GLU A 21 10.12 -6.75 -8.24
C GLU A 21 10.65 -6.23 -6.90
N PHE A 22 9.75 -5.66 -6.11
CA PHE A 22 10.04 -5.17 -4.78
C PHE A 22 9.41 -6.09 -3.75
N PHE A 23 10.20 -6.49 -2.76
CA PHE A 23 9.76 -7.31 -1.66
C PHE A 23 9.77 -6.45 -0.40
N PHE A 24 8.60 -6.26 0.18
CA PHE A 24 8.43 -5.53 1.42
C PHE A 24 8.00 -6.50 2.52
N HIS A 25 8.67 -6.43 3.67
CA HIS A 25 8.41 -7.32 4.79
C HIS A 25 7.81 -6.57 5.98
N GLY A 26 6.81 -7.19 6.61
CA GLY A 26 6.18 -6.64 7.80
C GLY A 26 5.55 -5.26 7.59
N ILE A 27 4.90 -5.03 6.45
CA ILE A 27 4.22 -3.77 6.17
C ILE A 27 2.94 -3.69 6.99
N PRO A 28 2.77 -2.68 7.87
CA PRO A 28 1.58 -2.56 8.68
C PRO A 28 0.41 -2.00 7.85
N LEU A 29 -0.60 -2.83 7.60
CA LEU A 29 -1.87 -2.41 7.05
C LEU A 29 -2.86 -2.14 8.19
N LEU A 30 -3.23 -0.88 8.37
CA LEU A 30 -4.19 -0.44 9.38
C LEU A 30 -5.48 0.10 8.74
N ASP A 31 -5.36 0.77 7.61
CA ASP A 31 -6.48 1.25 6.83
C ASP A 31 -6.15 1.24 5.33
N PHE A 32 -7.18 1.33 4.50
CA PHE A 32 -7.05 1.46 3.06
C PHE A 32 -8.26 2.18 2.49
N PHE A 33 -8.13 2.71 1.28
CA PHE A 33 -9.15 3.45 0.56
C PHE A 33 -9.50 2.73 -0.73
N LYS A 34 -10.76 2.81 -1.14
CA LYS A 34 -11.23 2.41 -2.46
C LYS A 34 -11.19 3.64 -3.37
N ILE A 35 -10.27 3.63 -4.34
CA ILE A 35 -10.13 4.70 -5.34
C ILE A 35 -11.23 4.56 -6.39
N ASN A 36 -11.47 3.34 -6.86
CA ASN A 36 -12.50 3.01 -7.83
C ASN A 36 -13.01 1.57 -7.60
N PRO A 37 -14.02 1.08 -8.36
CA PRO A 37 -14.58 -0.26 -8.15
C PRO A 37 -13.55 -1.39 -8.03
N ASN A 38 -12.41 -1.27 -8.72
CA ASN A 38 -11.42 -2.33 -8.89
C ASN A 38 -10.05 -2.02 -8.27
N LYS A 39 -9.86 -0.84 -7.67
CA LYS A 39 -8.57 -0.36 -7.16
C LYS A 39 -8.71 0.16 -5.74
N PHE A 40 -7.87 -0.37 -4.87
CA PHE A 40 -7.70 0.05 -3.48
C PHE A 40 -6.29 0.62 -3.30
N THR A 41 -6.11 1.47 -2.30
CA THR A 41 -4.82 2.05 -1.96
C THR A 41 -4.63 2.12 -0.45
N PHE A 42 -3.41 1.96 0.03
CA PHE A 42 -3.05 2.34 1.39
C PHE A 42 -1.67 2.99 1.42
N MET A 43 -1.40 3.73 2.49
CA MET A 43 -0.13 4.43 2.66
C MET A 43 0.47 4.10 4.02
N VAL A 44 1.79 3.96 4.05
CA VAL A 44 2.55 3.76 5.30
C VAL A 44 3.79 4.63 5.29
N ALA A 45 4.25 5.03 6.47
CA ALA A 45 5.59 5.57 6.63
C ALA A 45 6.52 4.43 7.07
N GLN A 46 7.57 4.17 6.30
CA GLN A 46 8.56 3.12 6.61
C GLN A 46 9.95 3.73 6.73
N LYS A 47 10.75 3.21 7.66
CA LYS A 47 12.17 3.53 7.76
C LYS A 47 12.96 2.58 6.84
N ILE A 48 13.72 3.12 5.89
CA ILE A 48 14.57 2.40 4.94
C ILE A 48 15.95 3.06 4.95
N ASN A 49 17.02 2.31 5.25
CA ASN A 49 18.40 2.82 5.31
C ASN A 49 18.55 4.12 6.14
N ASP A 50 17.97 4.13 7.34
CA ASP A 50 17.93 5.28 8.25
C ASP A 50 17.10 6.49 7.86
N GLU A 51 16.55 6.52 6.64
CA GLU A 51 15.64 7.55 6.17
C GLU A 51 14.17 7.10 6.30
N LYS A 52 13.25 8.06 6.47
CA LYS A 52 11.80 7.77 6.56
C LYS A 52 11.13 8.15 5.25
N PHE A 53 10.48 7.20 4.61
CA PHE A 53 9.74 7.40 3.38
C PHE A 53 8.25 7.14 3.56
N ALA A 54 7.44 7.84 2.77
CA ALA A 54 6.07 7.44 2.50
C ALA A 54 6.07 6.39 1.39
N LEU A 55 5.34 5.30 1.61
CA LEU A 55 5.07 4.29 0.61
C LEU A 55 3.57 4.29 0.37
N SER A 56 3.17 4.41 -0.89
CA SER A 56 1.81 4.17 -1.34
C SER A 56 1.73 2.82 -2.03
N PHE A 57 0.69 2.05 -1.73
CA PHE A 57 0.48 0.71 -2.27
C PHE A 57 -0.90 0.64 -2.90
N ASP A 58 -0.95 0.28 -4.17
CA ASP A 58 -2.19 0.04 -4.89
C ASP A 58 -2.42 -1.44 -5.11
N PHE A 59 -3.67 -1.87 -4.98
CA PHE A 59 -4.01 -3.28 -5.09
C PHE A 59 -5.43 -3.53 -5.57
N SER A 60 -5.64 -4.72 -6.13
CA SER A 60 -6.93 -5.14 -6.69
C SER A 60 -7.79 -5.88 -5.67
N GLU A 61 -9.05 -6.15 -6.03
CA GLU A 61 -9.94 -7.00 -5.22
C GLU A 61 -9.36 -8.42 -5.00
N LYS A 62 -8.56 -8.94 -5.96
CA LYS A 62 -7.85 -10.22 -5.80
C LYS A 62 -6.92 -10.18 -4.58
N ILE A 63 -6.12 -9.11 -4.46
CA ILE A 63 -5.20 -8.92 -3.34
C ILE A 63 -5.97 -8.69 -2.04
N LEU A 64 -7.07 -7.93 -2.09
CA LEU A 64 -7.94 -7.75 -0.93
C LEU A 64 -8.45 -9.10 -0.36
N LYS A 65 -8.82 -10.04 -1.24
CA LYS A 65 -9.19 -11.41 -0.84
C LYS A 65 -8.02 -12.15 -0.18
N GLN A 66 -6.80 -12.05 -0.70
CA GLN A 66 -5.61 -12.65 -0.07
C GLN A 66 -5.34 -12.07 1.33
N ILE A 67 -5.46 -10.75 1.48
CA ILE A 67 -5.36 -10.07 2.77
C ILE A 67 -6.40 -10.65 3.75
N PHE A 68 -7.66 -10.79 3.34
CA PHE A 68 -8.69 -11.36 4.21
C PHE A 68 -8.43 -12.82 4.59
N VAL A 69 -7.92 -13.65 3.68
CA VAL A 69 -7.53 -15.04 3.98
C VAL A 69 -6.42 -15.05 5.04
N LYS A 70 -5.42 -14.17 4.90
CA LYS A 70 -4.33 -14.01 5.86
C LYS A 70 -4.81 -13.51 7.23
N MET A 71 -5.75 -12.56 7.25
CA MET A 71 -6.38 -12.09 8.49
C MET A 71 -7.12 -13.22 9.22
N ALA A 72 -7.88 -14.02 8.47
CA ALA A 72 -8.66 -15.12 9.03
C ALA A 72 -7.74 -16.21 9.62
N SER A 73 -6.66 -16.57 8.94
CA SER A 73 -5.68 -17.55 9.44
C SER A 73 -4.97 -17.07 10.71
N GLU A 74 -4.75 -15.76 10.86
CA GLU A 74 -4.17 -15.15 12.05
C GLU A 74 -5.19 -14.84 13.17
N LYS A 75 -6.45 -15.26 13.02
CA LYS A 75 -7.57 -14.94 13.94
C LYS A 75 -7.75 -13.43 14.17
N LYS A 76 -7.36 -12.59 13.21
CA LYS A 76 -7.50 -11.14 13.25
C LYS A 76 -8.82 -10.76 12.60
N VAL A 77 -9.81 -10.36 13.40
CA VAL A 77 -11.17 -10.03 12.89
C VAL A 77 -11.29 -8.53 12.63
N PRO A 78 -11.67 -8.08 11.42
CA PRO A 78 -12.01 -6.69 11.19
C PRO A 78 -13.27 -6.35 12.00
N THR A 79 -13.14 -5.49 13.00
CA THR A 79 -14.20 -5.23 13.98
C THR A 79 -14.68 -3.78 13.94
N LYS A 80 -15.01 -3.28 12.75
CA LYS A 80 -15.96 -2.17 12.60
C LYS A 80 -16.55 -2.12 11.19
N LYS A 81 -17.89 -2.08 11.11
CA LYS A 81 -18.60 -1.58 9.94
C LYS A 81 -18.26 -0.10 9.83
N VAL A 82 -17.36 0.27 8.93
CA VAL A 82 -17.24 1.67 8.50
C VAL A 82 -18.57 2.04 7.85
N PRO A 83 -19.15 3.23 8.12
CA PRO A 83 -20.41 3.63 7.50
C PRO A 83 -20.37 3.41 5.98
N PHE A 84 -21.46 2.86 5.44
CA PHE A 84 -21.61 2.36 4.06
C PHE A 84 -21.26 3.38 2.95
N PHE A 85 -21.05 4.65 3.30
CA PHE A 85 -20.72 5.77 2.41
C PHE A 85 -19.25 6.19 2.42
N SER A 86 -18.41 5.50 3.20
CA SER A 86 -16.98 5.77 3.28
C SER A 86 -16.21 4.90 2.28
N ASN A 87 -15.45 5.52 1.38
CA ASN A 87 -14.45 4.82 0.57
C ASN A 87 -13.23 4.37 1.39
N ARG A 88 -13.14 4.71 2.68
CA ARG A 88 -12.08 4.26 3.60
C ARG A 88 -12.52 3.04 4.41
N PHE A 89 -11.61 2.10 4.60
CA PHE A 89 -11.76 0.90 5.42
C PHE A 89 -10.70 0.96 6.52
N ILE A 90 -11.10 0.85 7.78
CA ILE A 90 -10.20 0.91 8.94
C ILE A 90 -10.27 -0.42 9.67
N LEU A 91 -9.11 -1.01 9.93
CA LEU A 91 -8.94 -2.23 10.71
C LEU A 91 -8.76 -1.88 12.20
N ASN A 92 -9.24 -2.75 13.08
CA ASN A 92 -9.11 -2.52 14.53
C ASN A 92 -7.70 -2.73 15.07
N GLN A 93 -6.88 -3.45 14.32
CA GLN A 93 -5.49 -3.70 14.64
C GLN A 93 -4.71 -3.78 13.34
N ALA A 94 -3.45 -3.33 13.37
CA ALA A 94 -2.57 -3.46 12.23
C ALA A 94 -2.34 -4.95 11.93
N ILE A 95 -2.42 -5.30 10.66
CA ILE A 95 -1.96 -6.58 10.16
C ILE A 95 -0.65 -6.35 9.44
N TYR A 96 0.33 -7.20 9.71
CA TYR A 96 1.65 -7.08 9.11
C TYR A 96 1.70 -8.04 7.93
N ILE A 97 1.80 -7.49 6.73
CA ILE A 97 1.79 -8.27 5.49
C ILE A 97 3.16 -8.20 4.83
N ASN A 98 3.56 -9.32 4.24
CA ASN A 98 4.69 -9.37 3.34
C ASN A 98 4.14 -9.19 1.92
N ILE A 99 4.75 -8.32 1.13
CA ILE A 99 4.21 -7.84 -0.13
C ILE A 99 5.26 -8.06 -1.21
N LYS A 100 4.86 -8.70 -2.31
CA LYS A 100 5.54 -8.61 -3.59
C LYS A 100 4.83 -7.56 -4.45
N ALA A 101 5.56 -6.58 -4.94
CA ALA A 101 5.01 -5.47 -5.71
C ALA A 101 5.89 -5.04 -6.88
N THR A 102 5.29 -4.35 -7.84
CA THR A 102 5.99 -3.65 -8.93
C THR A 102 5.80 -2.15 -8.81
N MET A 103 6.65 -1.34 -9.44
CA MET A 103 6.49 0.11 -9.40
C MET A 103 5.44 0.58 -10.42
N GLY A 104 4.46 1.34 -9.94
CA GLY A 104 3.36 1.87 -10.73
C GLY A 104 3.72 3.07 -11.61
N LYS A 105 2.68 3.76 -12.07
CA LYS A 105 2.80 5.01 -12.83
C LYS A 105 2.93 6.19 -11.87
N GLU A 106 3.55 7.27 -12.36
CA GLU A 106 3.55 8.53 -11.64
C GLU A 106 2.12 9.07 -11.56
N GLU A 107 1.70 9.39 -10.35
CA GLU A 107 0.42 10.03 -10.04
C GLU A 107 0.69 11.40 -9.41
N ARG A 108 -0.32 12.28 -9.49
CA ARG A 108 -0.30 13.60 -8.86
C ARG A 108 -1.55 13.77 -8.03
N ASP A 109 -1.39 14.22 -6.80
CA ASP A 109 -2.52 14.57 -5.97
C ASP A 109 -3.11 15.94 -6.36
N SER A 110 -4.19 16.35 -5.69
CA SER A 110 -4.83 17.66 -5.91
C SER A 110 -3.96 18.85 -5.53
N CYS A 111 -2.91 18.64 -4.74
CA CYS A 111 -1.95 19.66 -4.34
C CYS A 111 -0.76 19.74 -5.32
N GLY A 112 -0.70 18.87 -6.32
CA GLY A 112 0.37 18.80 -7.31
C GLY A 112 1.55 17.94 -6.87
N ASP A 113 1.45 17.28 -5.72
CA ASP A 113 2.50 16.42 -5.20
C ASP A 113 2.56 15.13 -6.01
N VAL A 114 3.79 14.79 -6.41
CA VAL A 114 4.09 13.62 -7.22
C VAL A 114 4.34 12.42 -6.32
N PHE A 115 3.73 11.28 -6.64
CA PHE A 115 4.00 10.01 -5.97
C PHE A 115 3.97 8.86 -6.97
N ILE A 116 4.64 7.76 -6.64
CA ILE A 116 4.64 6.55 -7.48
C ILE A 116 4.26 5.35 -6.60
N PRO A 117 3.02 4.84 -6.70
CA PRO A 117 2.57 3.74 -5.88
C PRO A 117 3.22 2.42 -6.31
N PHE A 118 3.39 1.53 -5.35
CA PHE A 118 3.74 0.14 -5.57
C PHE A 118 2.49 -0.69 -5.82
N ILE A 119 2.41 -1.37 -6.97
CA ILE A 119 1.30 -2.23 -7.33
C ILE A 119 1.53 -3.59 -6.71
N ILE A 120 0.67 -3.99 -5.77
CA ILE A 120 0.77 -5.30 -5.11
C ILE A 120 0.36 -6.39 -6.08
N GLU A 121 1.28 -7.33 -6.32
CA GLU A 121 1.06 -8.51 -7.16
C GLU A 121 0.64 -9.72 -6.30
N GLU A 122 1.16 -9.80 -5.07
CA GLU A 122 0.95 -10.94 -4.17
C GLU A 122 1.19 -10.57 -2.69
N VAL A 123 0.38 -11.15 -1.80
CA VAL A 123 0.64 -11.20 -0.35
C VAL A 123 1.29 -12.53 -0.01
N LEU A 124 2.49 -12.48 0.59
CA LEU A 124 3.34 -13.63 0.91
C LEU A 124 3.06 -14.22 2.31
#